data_AF-A0A4Z0Q3U2-F1
#
_entry.id   AF-A0A4Z0Q3U2-F1
#
_cell.length_a   1.000
_cell.length_b   1.000
_cell.length_c   1.000
_cell.angle_alpha   90.00
_cell.angle_beta   90.00
_cell.angle_gamma   90.00
#
_symmetry.space_group_name_H-M   'P 1'
#
loop_
_entity.id
_entity.type
_entity.pdbx_description
1 polymer ?
#
loop_
_entity_poly.entity_id
_entity_poly.type
_entity_poly.pdbx_seq_one_letter_code
_entity_poly.pdbx_strand_id
1 'polypeptide(L)'
;MKTNIVSAVWAGAFVLTCGSTYAQNNTQTLSQSGASNLATITQTGNASSSTGIQTGSLNTLTVNQLGTQVATAARQTGNRNAITQDQIGEARSTAEATQLGDRNTLVQSQRLGPFNRVTGTQTGVDNVLSQIQSGNGNTGTAAQIGSRNASQQLQQGRENLVSVVQTGNDNEAIQTQASLGNTASLTTAGNDNRAHQSQSAIGNTAAGTQIGNANALTQTQNGEADRATATQVGSRNVATQQQLQGSAFGTNRATIEQDGDDNDAQQLQNGPFTVGNTAFIDQDGNSHTARQEQIGGRNAAQTYQGAEGQRSTVYQAGNDNVSLVKQNHP
;
A
#
# COMPACT_ATOMS: atom_id res chain seq x y z
N MET A 1 -19.47 -3.03 63.93
CA MET A 1 -18.27 -2.69 63.13
C MET A 1 -18.29 -3.58 61.90
N LYS A 2 -18.70 -3.04 60.73
CA LYS A 2 -17.79 -2.53 59.67
C LYS A 2 -16.95 -3.68 59.10
N THR A 3 -16.94 -4.03 57.81
CA THR A 3 -17.57 -3.52 56.59
C THR A 3 -17.26 -4.55 55.52
N ASN A 4 -18.24 -4.95 54.70
CA ASN A 4 -18.00 -5.77 53.51
C ASN A 4 -17.15 -4.98 52.51
N ILE A 5 -16.02 -5.55 52.10
CA ILE A 5 -15.23 -5.04 50.98
C ILE A 5 -15.98 -5.45 49.71
N VAL A 6 -16.83 -4.55 49.21
CA VAL A 6 -17.33 -4.62 47.83
C VAL A 6 -16.23 -4.04 46.96
N SER A 7 -15.54 -4.91 46.22
CA SER A 7 -14.62 -4.54 45.16
C SER A 7 -15.37 -3.70 44.12
N ALA A 8 -15.09 -2.40 44.08
CA ALA A 8 -15.63 -1.48 43.10
C ALA A 8 -15.11 -1.85 41.70
N VAL A 9 -15.97 -2.46 40.89
CA VAL A 9 -15.79 -2.51 39.44
C VAL A 9 -16.12 -1.10 38.95
N TRP A 10 -15.09 -0.35 38.57
CA TRP A 10 -15.25 0.96 37.94
C TRP A 10 -15.88 0.77 36.56
N ALA A 11 -17.19 0.94 36.49
CA ALA A 11 -17.92 1.13 35.24
C ALA A 11 -17.59 2.53 34.71
N GLY A 12 -16.61 2.63 33.81
CA GLY A 12 -16.36 3.84 33.03
C GLY A 12 -17.60 4.18 32.21
N ALA A 13 -17.98 5.47 32.21
CA ALA A 13 -19.21 5.97 31.61
C ALA A 13 -19.37 5.51 30.14
N PHE A 14 -20.47 4.81 29.88
CA PHE A 14 -20.93 4.45 28.54
C PHE A 14 -21.67 5.64 27.93
N VAL A 15 -21.13 6.23 26.87
CA VAL A 15 -21.88 7.15 26.02
C VAL A 15 -22.22 6.41 24.73
N LEU A 16 -23.41 5.81 24.70
CA LEU A 16 -24.03 5.31 23.47
C LEU A 16 -24.85 6.46 22.86
N THR A 17 -24.36 7.10 21.81
CA THR A 17 -25.19 8.02 21.01
C THR A 17 -25.67 7.28 19.76
N CYS A 18 -26.91 6.77 19.81
CA CYS A 18 -27.59 6.23 18.63
C CYS A 18 -28.54 7.31 18.10
N GLY A 19 -28.19 7.95 16.98
CA GLY A 19 -29.07 8.92 16.32
C GLY A 19 -30.26 8.20 15.66
N SER A 20 -31.47 8.65 15.95
CA SER A 20 -32.73 8.08 15.43
C SER A 20 -32.80 8.12 13.90
N THR A 21 -33.08 6.97 13.25
CA THR A 21 -33.38 6.88 11.81
C THR A 21 -34.84 6.47 11.57
N TYR A 22 -35.54 7.21 10.72
CA TYR A 22 -36.82 6.79 10.13
C TYR A 22 -36.60 5.55 9.23
N ALA A 23 -37.21 4.43 9.62
CA ALA A 23 -37.40 3.12 8.96
C ALA A 23 -36.59 2.73 7.69
N GLN A 24 -35.47 1.98 7.81
CA GLN A 24 -34.88 1.07 6.78
C GLN A 24 -34.02 -0.06 7.43
N ASN A 25 -33.96 -1.27 6.84
CA ASN A 25 -33.39 -2.55 7.35
C ASN A 25 -31.87 -2.57 7.70
N ASN A 26 -31.36 -1.69 8.56
CA ASN A 26 -29.94 -1.69 8.96
C ASN A 26 -29.69 -2.59 10.18
N THR A 27 -28.53 -3.26 10.20
CA THR A 27 -28.08 -4.08 11.35
C THR A 27 -26.77 -3.53 11.90
N GLN A 28 -26.72 -3.24 13.20
CA GLN A 28 -25.51 -2.80 13.89
C GLN A 28 -25.23 -3.75 15.06
N THR A 29 -24.00 -4.24 15.16
CA THR A 29 -23.52 -5.01 16.32
C THR A 29 -22.24 -4.37 16.84
N LEU A 30 -22.24 -3.92 18.09
CA LEU A 30 -21.06 -3.37 18.75
C LEU A 30 -20.80 -4.18 20.03
N SER A 31 -19.58 -4.71 20.17
CA SER A 31 -19.12 -5.38 21.38
C SER A 31 -17.87 -4.67 21.90
N GLN A 32 -17.92 -4.18 23.14
CA GLN A 32 -16.82 -3.44 23.76
C GLN A 32 -16.48 -4.06 25.11
N SER A 33 -15.21 -4.39 25.33
CA SER A 33 -14.67 -4.93 26.58
C SER A 33 -13.42 -4.16 27.01
N GLY A 34 -13.32 -3.78 28.28
CA GLY A 34 -12.22 -2.99 28.85
C GLY A 34 -12.56 -1.52 29.13
N ALA A 35 -11.57 -0.70 29.50
CA ALA A 35 -11.80 0.62 30.11
C ALA A 35 -11.72 1.80 29.12
N SER A 36 -12.69 2.72 29.16
CA SER A 36 -12.65 4.00 28.43
C SER A 36 -12.49 3.89 26.90
N ASN A 37 -12.97 2.83 26.24
CA ASN A 37 -13.07 2.84 24.77
C ASN A 37 -14.26 3.71 24.32
N LEU A 38 -14.09 4.37 23.18
CA LEU A 38 -15.09 5.20 22.52
C LEU A 38 -15.44 4.57 21.17
N ALA A 39 -16.71 4.23 20.97
CA ALA A 39 -17.22 3.75 19.70
C ALA A 39 -18.33 4.68 19.21
N THR A 40 -18.22 5.20 18.00
CA THR A 40 -19.24 5.98 17.31
C THR A 40 -19.52 5.33 15.97
N ILE A 41 -20.76 4.86 15.77
CA ILE A 41 -21.19 4.28 14.50
C ILE A 41 -22.40 5.08 14.03
N THR A 42 -22.30 5.70 12.86
CA THR A 42 -23.38 6.45 12.22
C THR A 42 -23.76 5.74 10.93
N GLN A 43 -25.00 5.23 10.84
CA GLN A 43 -25.53 4.58 9.65
C GLN A 43 -26.70 5.38 9.07
N THR A 44 -26.55 5.87 7.85
CA THR A 44 -27.59 6.60 7.12
C THR A 44 -27.80 5.93 5.76
N GLY A 45 -28.77 5.03 5.64
CA GLY A 45 -29.03 4.27 4.40
C GLY A 45 -29.96 3.05 4.52
N ASN A 46 -30.03 2.19 3.49
CA ASN A 46 -30.91 0.99 3.41
C ASN A 46 -30.10 -0.32 3.39
N ALA A 47 -30.42 -1.30 4.24
CA ALA A 47 -29.79 -2.64 4.25
C ALA A 47 -28.27 -2.67 4.53
N SER A 48 -27.75 -1.73 5.32
CA SER A 48 -26.34 -1.68 5.71
C SER A 48 -26.08 -2.45 7.01
N SER A 49 -24.93 -3.13 7.08
CA SER A 49 -24.49 -3.91 8.25
C SER A 49 -23.15 -3.37 8.78
N SER A 50 -23.04 -3.21 10.09
CA SER A 50 -21.78 -2.84 10.74
C SER A 50 -21.54 -3.70 11.97
N THR A 51 -20.36 -4.33 12.05
CA THR A 51 -19.89 -5.03 13.25
C THR A 51 -18.63 -4.38 13.78
N GLY A 52 -18.69 -3.87 15.02
CA GLY A 52 -17.55 -3.33 15.75
C GLY A 52 -17.21 -4.19 16.96
N ILE A 53 -15.95 -4.59 17.11
CA ILE A 53 -15.45 -5.26 18.32
C ILE A 53 -14.24 -4.48 18.86
N GLN A 54 -14.32 -3.98 20.09
CA GLN A 54 -13.22 -3.32 20.79
C GLN A 54 -12.88 -4.06 22.07
N THR A 55 -11.62 -4.47 22.24
CA THR A 55 -11.14 -5.13 23.46
C THR A 55 -9.88 -4.43 23.96
N GLY A 56 -9.87 -3.96 25.21
CA GLY A 56 -8.74 -3.26 25.84
C GLY A 56 -9.10 -1.86 26.35
N SER A 57 -8.15 -0.93 26.42
CA SER A 57 -8.39 0.40 27.02
C SER A 57 -8.15 1.56 26.05
N LEU A 58 -8.95 2.64 26.16
CA LEU A 58 -8.80 3.88 25.38
C LEU A 58 -8.82 3.72 23.85
N ASN A 59 -9.44 2.66 23.31
CA ASN A 59 -9.57 2.50 21.86
C ASN A 59 -10.68 3.40 21.31
N THR A 60 -10.48 3.96 20.12
CA THR A 60 -11.48 4.75 19.38
C THR A 60 -11.88 4.01 18.10
N LEU A 61 -13.18 3.79 17.91
CA LEU A 61 -13.75 3.23 16.70
C LEU A 61 -14.79 4.19 16.15
N THR A 62 -14.55 4.77 14.99
CA THR A 62 -15.50 5.61 14.27
C THR A 62 -15.87 4.94 12.95
N VAL A 63 -17.14 4.64 12.75
CA VAL A 63 -17.65 4.08 11.49
C VAL A 63 -18.79 4.96 10.97
N ASN A 64 -18.62 5.59 9.82
CA ASN A 64 -19.65 6.36 9.14
C ASN A 64 -20.03 5.64 7.85
N GLN A 65 -21.30 5.26 7.72
CA GLN A 65 -21.86 4.60 6.53
C GLN A 65 -23.01 5.44 5.96
N LEU A 66 -22.84 5.95 4.74
CA LEU A 66 -23.84 6.69 3.98
C LEU A 66 -24.10 5.95 2.66
N GLY A 67 -25.19 5.16 2.55
CA GLY A 67 -25.43 4.33 1.36
C GLY A 67 -26.33 3.09 1.53
N THR A 68 -26.60 2.35 0.44
CA THR A 68 -27.41 1.11 0.41
C THR A 68 -26.56 -0.16 0.30
N GLN A 69 -26.88 -1.24 1.06
CA GLN A 69 -26.15 -2.54 1.04
C GLN A 69 -24.63 -2.46 1.27
N VAL A 70 -24.19 -1.76 2.32
CA VAL A 70 -22.77 -1.66 2.69
C VAL A 70 -22.49 -2.52 3.93
N ALA A 71 -21.38 -3.28 3.92
CA ALA A 71 -20.96 -4.11 5.06
C ALA A 71 -19.59 -3.66 5.57
N THR A 72 -19.51 -3.28 6.85
CA THR A 72 -18.24 -2.95 7.52
C THR A 72 -17.99 -3.86 8.72
N ALA A 73 -16.75 -4.33 8.85
CA ALA A 73 -16.28 -5.01 10.04
C ALA A 73 -15.04 -4.29 10.56
N ALA A 74 -15.06 -3.92 11.84
CA ALA A 74 -13.93 -3.30 12.52
C ALA A 74 -13.64 -4.04 13.82
N ARG A 75 -12.39 -4.50 13.99
CA ARG A 75 -11.94 -5.18 15.20
C ARG A 75 -10.67 -4.53 15.73
N GLN A 76 -10.69 -4.06 16.98
CA GLN A 76 -9.54 -3.51 17.69
C GLN A 76 -9.27 -4.32 18.96
N THR A 77 -8.01 -4.70 19.19
CA THR A 77 -7.58 -5.39 20.39
C THR A 77 -6.27 -4.79 20.90
N GLY A 78 -6.25 -4.30 22.14
CA GLY A 78 -5.11 -3.65 22.80
C GLY A 78 -5.44 -2.25 23.31
N ASN A 79 -4.48 -1.33 23.45
CA ASN A 79 -4.72 -0.01 24.04
C ASN A 79 -4.49 1.15 23.07
N ARG A 80 -5.32 2.21 23.17
CA ARG A 80 -5.20 3.45 22.37
C ARG A 80 -5.20 3.26 20.85
N ASN A 81 -5.80 2.18 20.33
CA ASN A 81 -5.93 2.00 18.90
C ASN A 81 -7.06 2.89 18.35
N ALA A 82 -6.91 3.39 17.12
CA ALA A 82 -7.90 4.20 16.43
C ALA A 82 -8.25 3.60 15.05
N ILE A 83 -9.51 3.22 14.83
CA ILE A 83 -10.06 2.88 13.51
C ILE A 83 -11.06 3.97 13.13
N THR A 84 -10.87 4.56 11.95
CA THR A 84 -11.88 5.39 11.29
C THR A 84 -12.22 4.78 9.93
N GLN A 85 -13.47 4.40 9.74
CA GLN A 85 -13.99 3.93 8.46
C GLN A 85 -15.08 4.90 7.96
N ASP A 86 -14.87 5.51 6.80
CA ASP A 86 -15.86 6.36 6.11
C ASP A 86 -16.24 5.73 4.76
N GLN A 87 -17.53 5.46 4.58
CA GLN A 87 -18.10 4.79 3.42
C GLN A 87 -19.24 5.63 2.84
N ILE A 88 -19.00 6.27 1.71
CA ILE A 88 -20.00 7.07 0.99
C ILE A 88 -20.19 6.45 -0.41
N GLY A 89 -21.22 5.63 -0.62
CA GLY A 89 -21.40 4.91 -1.89
C GLY A 89 -22.68 4.07 -2.03
N GLU A 90 -22.92 3.56 -3.24
CA GLU A 90 -24.03 2.65 -3.59
C GLU A 90 -23.61 1.17 -3.60
N ALA A 91 -24.55 0.28 -3.31
CA ALA A 91 -24.56 -1.19 -3.39
C ALA A 91 -23.21 -1.99 -3.42
N ARG A 92 -23.04 -2.89 -2.42
CA ARG A 92 -22.08 -4.02 -2.38
C ARG A 92 -20.59 -3.68 -2.20
N SER A 93 -20.26 -2.56 -1.58
CA SER A 93 -18.89 -2.27 -1.12
C SER A 93 -18.63 -2.85 0.27
N THR A 94 -17.40 -3.31 0.52
CA THR A 94 -16.96 -3.93 1.79
C THR A 94 -15.70 -3.26 2.30
N ALA A 95 -15.66 -2.94 3.60
CA ALA A 95 -14.43 -2.56 4.29
C ALA A 95 -14.24 -3.37 5.56
N GLU A 96 -13.05 -3.96 5.68
CA GLU A 96 -12.63 -4.71 6.85
C GLU A 96 -11.36 -4.10 7.42
N ALA A 97 -11.38 -3.81 8.73
CA ALA A 97 -10.26 -3.27 9.46
C ALA A 97 -9.98 -4.10 10.72
N THR A 98 -8.76 -4.58 10.87
CA THR A 98 -8.30 -5.27 12.08
C THR A 98 -7.05 -4.59 12.62
N GLN A 99 -7.07 -4.21 13.91
CA GLN A 99 -5.90 -3.69 14.62
C GLN A 99 -5.63 -4.54 15.87
N LEU A 100 -4.38 -4.97 16.03
CA LEU A 100 -3.88 -5.70 17.19
C LEU A 100 -2.64 -5.02 17.75
N GLY A 101 -2.61 -4.76 19.07
CA GLY A 101 -1.47 -4.13 19.76
C GLY A 101 -1.82 -2.74 20.29
N ASP A 102 -0.85 -1.83 20.40
CA ASP A 102 -1.06 -0.53 21.06
C ASP A 102 -0.84 0.66 20.11
N ARG A 103 -1.66 1.71 20.23
CA ARG A 103 -1.51 3.00 19.51
C ARG A 103 -1.49 2.90 17.97
N ASN A 104 -2.07 1.86 17.38
CA ASN A 104 -2.20 1.77 15.93
C ASN A 104 -3.33 2.68 15.43
N THR A 105 -3.13 3.33 14.28
CA THR A 105 -4.13 4.16 13.60
C THR A 105 -4.41 3.63 12.20
N LEU A 106 -5.69 3.36 11.90
CA LEU A 106 -6.15 2.86 10.62
C LEU A 106 -7.29 3.75 10.13
N VAL A 107 -7.11 4.34 8.96
CA VAL A 107 -8.12 5.15 8.27
C VAL A 107 -8.47 4.49 6.94
N GLN A 108 -9.74 4.17 6.74
CA GLN A 108 -10.26 3.68 5.47
C GLN A 108 -11.35 4.63 4.98
N SER A 109 -11.23 5.09 3.74
CA SER A 109 -12.24 5.94 3.09
C SER A 109 -12.59 5.38 1.72
N GLN A 110 -13.86 5.08 1.49
CA GLN A 110 -14.39 4.74 0.17
C GLN A 110 -15.38 5.81 -0.28
N ARG A 111 -15.14 6.45 -1.42
CA ARG A 111 -16.02 7.49 -2.00
C ARG A 111 -16.39 7.14 -3.44
N LEU A 112 -17.69 7.07 -3.73
CA LEU A 112 -18.27 6.92 -5.08
C LEU A 112 -18.00 5.56 -5.75
N GLY A 113 -19.06 4.82 -6.08
CA GLY A 113 -19.01 3.63 -6.94
C GLY A 113 -19.28 2.28 -6.26
N PRO A 114 -19.98 1.32 -6.92
CA PRO A 114 -20.24 -0.02 -6.37
C PRO A 114 -19.03 -0.97 -6.45
N PHE A 115 -19.07 -2.05 -5.65
CA PHE A 115 -18.14 -3.19 -5.64
C PHE A 115 -16.70 -2.92 -5.17
N ASN A 116 -16.45 -1.86 -4.40
CA ASN A 116 -15.13 -1.62 -3.85
C ASN A 116 -14.86 -2.52 -2.63
N ARG A 117 -13.64 -3.06 -2.52
CA ARG A 117 -13.22 -3.86 -1.36
C ARG A 117 -11.90 -3.34 -0.78
N VAL A 118 -11.90 -3.04 0.51
CA VAL A 118 -10.69 -2.66 1.25
C VAL A 118 -10.53 -3.55 2.48
N THR A 119 -9.34 -4.13 2.62
CA THR A 119 -8.94 -4.85 3.83
C THR A 119 -7.66 -4.23 4.38
N GLY A 120 -7.66 -3.91 5.66
CA GLY A 120 -6.52 -3.35 6.37
C GLY A 120 -6.25 -4.12 7.66
N THR A 121 -5.04 -4.60 7.84
CA THR A 121 -4.61 -5.28 9.07
C THR A 121 -3.34 -4.65 9.62
N GLN A 122 -3.35 -4.26 10.89
CA GLN A 122 -2.16 -3.77 11.60
C GLN A 122 -1.92 -4.62 12.86
N THR A 123 -0.69 -5.07 13.04
CA THR A 123 -0.25 -5.80 14.23
C THR A 123 1.03 -5.17 14.79
N GLY A 124 0.99 -4.71 16.03
CA GLY A 124 2.16 -4.18 16.75
C GLY A 124 1.90 -2.81 17.40
N VAL A 125 2.86 -1.89 17.32
CA VAL A 125 2.79 -0.61 18.08
C VAL A 125 3.00 0.61 17.19
N ASP A 126 2.16 1.64 17.34
CA ASP A 126 2.27 2.93 16.62
C ASP A 126 2.27 2.81 15.07
N ASN A 127 1.65 1.76 14.49
CA ASN A 127 1.53 1.67 13.03
C ASN A 127 0.44 2.61 12.51
N VAL A 128 0.66 3.20 11.33
CA VAL A 128 -0.30 4.07 10.63
C VAL A 128 -0.63 3.48 9.26
N LEU A 129 -1.92 3.25 9.00
CA LEU A 129 -2.43 2.76 7.72
C LEU A 129 -3.54 3.68 7.23
N SER A 130 -3.40 4.19 6.00
CA SER A 130 -4.42 4.97 5.32
C SER A 130 -4.75 4.34 3.97
N GLN A 131 -6.02 4.05 3.72
CA GLN A 131 -6.50 3.49 2.45
C GLN A 131 -7.66 4.33 1.94
N ILE A 132 -7.50 4.93 0.76
CA ILE A 132 -8.48 5.80 0.14
C ILE A 132 -8.80 5.25 -1.26
N GLN A 133 -10.07 4.92 -1.52
CA GLN A 133 -10.53 4.47 -2.83
C GLN A 133 -11.63 5.39 -3.37
N SER A 134 -11.56 5.68 -4.67
CA SER A 134 -12.56 6.41 -5.43
C SER A 134 -12.85 5.73 -6.78
N GLY A 135 -14.11 5.37 -7.07
CA GLY A 135 -14.54 4.76 -8.34
C GLY A 135 -15.10 3.33 -8.19
N ASN A 136 -15.09 2.48 -9.22
CA ASN A 136 -15.85 1.21 -9.21
C ASN A 136 -14.93 -0.02 -9.20
N GLY A 137 -15.22 -1.03 -8.36
CA GLY A 137 -14.56 -2.34 -8.42
C GLY A 137 -13.10 -2.37 -8.00
N ASN A 138 -12.62 -1.38 -7.24
CA ASN A 138 -11.23 -1.35 -6.78
C ASN A 138 -11.05 -2.30 -5.58
N THR A 139 -9.95 -3.06 -5.56
CA THR A 139 -9.55 -3.91 -4.43
C THR A 139 -8.23 -3.42 -3.85
N GLY A 140 -8.21 -3.14 -2.54
CA GLY A 140 -7.02 -2.71 -1.81
C GLY A 140 -6.81 -3.58 -0.59
N THR A 141 -5.60 -4.14 -0.43
CA THR A 141 -5.20 -4.88 0.77
C THR A 141 -3.94 -4.26 1.36
N ALA A 142 -3.91 -4.03 2.67
CA ALA A 142 -2.69 -3.61 3.36
C ALA A 142 -2.51 -4.37 4.66
N ALA A 143 -1.28 -4.83 4.89
CA ALA A 143 -0.86 -5.49 6.13
C ALA A 143 0.42 -4.84 6.66
N GLN A 144 0.42 -4.49 7.94
CA GLN A 144 1.60 -3.98 8.65
C GLN A 144 1.85 -4.82 9.91
N ILE A 145 3.07 -5.32 10.06
CA ILE A 145 3.51 -6.12 11.21
C ILE A 145 4.78 -5.50 11.79
N GLY A 146 4.74 -5.08 13.06
CA GLY A 146 5.88 -4.50 13.78
C GLY A 146 5.58 -3.12 14.37
N SER A 147 6.55 -2.22 14.43
CA SER A 147 6.37 -0.91 15.07
C SER A 147 6.61 0.28 14.13
N ARG A 148 5.81 1.34 14.29
CA ARG A 148 5.97 2.61 13.56
C ARG A 148 5.98 2.50 12.03
N ASN A 149 5.37 1.46 11.46
CA ASN A 149 5.24 1.37 10.01
C ASN A 149 4.14 2.33 9.52
N ALA A 150 4.38 3.00 8.40
CA ALA A 150 3.43 3.90 7.74
C ALA A 150 3.11 3.39 6.33
N SER A 151 1.82 3.22 6.02
CA SER A 151 1.33 2.80 4.71
C SER A 151 0.21 3.69 4.23
N GLN A 152 0.31 4.19 3.00
CA GLN A 152 -0.73 4.95 2.33
C GLN A 152 -1.06 4.32 0.98
N GLN A 153 -2.34 4.01 0.75
CA GLN A 153 -2.85 3.53 -0.53
C GLN A 153 -3.91 4.49 -1.05
N LEU A 154 -3.73 5.00 -2.27
CA LEU A 154 -4.70 5.83 -2.97
C LEU A 154 -5.05 5.20 -4.31
N GLN A 155 -6.32 4.82 -4.50
CA GLN A 155 -6.82 4.27 -5.77
C GLN A 155 -7.93 5.16 -6.32
N GLN A 156 -7.77 5.65 -7.55
CA GLN A 156 -8.75 6.47 -8.26
C GLN A 156 -9.07 5.83 -9.62
N GLY A 157 -10.31 5.43 -9.86
CA GLY A 157 -10.74 4.86 -11.14
C GLY A 157 -11.45 3.51 -10.99
N ARG A 158 -11.20 2.57 -11.91
CA ARG A 158 -11.95 1.30 -11.96
C ARG A 158 -11.03 0.08 -11.98
N GLU A 159 -11.45 -1.01 -11.34
CA GLU A 159 -10.80 -2.33 -11.37
C GLU A 159 -9.31 -2.35 -10.98
N ASN A 160 -8.90 -1.41 -10.11
CA ASN A 160 -7.52 -1.34 -9.64
C ASN A 160 -7.26 -2.34 -8.51
N LEU A 161 -6.09 -2.99 -8.52
CA LEU A 161 -5.63 -3.93 -7.48
C LEU A 161 -4.37 -3.40 -6.80
N VAL A 162 -4.41 -3.23 -5.49
CA VAL A 162 -3.27 -2.75 -4.69
C VAL A 162 -3.01 -3.65 -3.50
N SER A 163 -1.75 -3.98 -3.27
CA SER A 163 -1.28 -4.71 -2.09
C SER A 163 -0.02 -4.07 -1.49
N VAL A 164 -0.07 -3.74 -0.19
CA VAL A 164 1.10 -3.44 0.64
C VAL A 164 1.23 -4.51 1.72
N VAL A 165 2.43 -5.04 1.89
CA VAL A 165 2.84 -5.82 3.07
C VAL A 165 4.12 -5.23 3.63
N GLN A 166 4.10 -4.73 4.87
CA GLN A 166 5.28 -4.24 5.58
C GLN A 166 5.53 -5.09 6.84
N THR A 167 6.73 -5.61 6.98
CA THR A 167 7.16 -6.37 8.16
C THR A 167 8.45 -5.77 8.73
N GLY A 168 8.47 -5.43 10.02
CA GLY A 168 9.60 -4.82 10.72
C GLY A 168 9.26 -3.45 11.28
N ASN A 169 10.23 -2.55 11.40
CA ASN A 169 10.01 -1.25 12.05
C ASN A 169 10.27 -0.06 11.12
N ASP A 170 9.54 1.04 11.34
CA ASP A 170 9.81 2.33 10.67
C ASP A 170 9.78 2.28 9.14
N ASN A 171 9.08 1.29 8.55
CA ASN A 171 8.96 1.22 7.10
C ASN A 171 7.87 2.18 6.59
N GLU A 172 8.12 2.84 5.46
CA GLU A 172 7.18 3.73 4.78
C GLU A 172 6.83 3.17 3.40
N ALA A 173 5.53 2.98 3.13
CA ALA A 173 5.01 2.48 1.86
C ALA A 173 3.92 3.40 1.32
N ILE A 174 4.09 3.92 0.12
CA ILE A 174 3.09 4.76 -0.55
C ILE A 174 2.79 4.16 -1.92
N GLN A 175 1.52 3.84 -2.17
CA GLN A 175 1.04 3.37 -3.46
C GLN A 175 -0.09 4.27 -3.96
N THR A 176 0.09 4.85 -5.15
CA THR A 176 -0.91 5.67 -5.82
C THR A 176 -1.24 5.10 -7.19
N GLN A 177 -2.51 4.82 -7.46
CA GLN A 177 -3.01 4.37 -8.75
C GLN A 177 -4.14 5.27 -9.23
N ALA A 178 -4.08 5.71 -10.48
CA ALA A 178 -5.15 6.41 -11.18
C ALA A 178 -5.54 5.66 -12.46
N SER A 179 -6.80 5.78 -12.92
CA SER A 179 -7.34 5.18 -14.15
C SER A 179 -7.84 3.72 -14.01
N LEU A 180 -7.77 2.91 -15.08
CA LEU A 180 -8.39 1.58 -15.20
C LEU A 180 -7.35 0.45 -15.11
N GLY A 181 -7.62 -0.56 -14.29
CA GLY A 181 -6.97 -1.88 -14.37
C GLY A 181 -5.50 -1.94 -13.95
N ASN A 182 -5.04 -1.03 -13.08
CA ASN A 182 -3.66 -1.04 -12.60
C ASN A 182 -3.47 -2.07 -11.47
N THR A 183 -2.30 -2.72 -11.45
CA THR A 183 -1.86 -3.61 -10.38
C THR A 183 -0.57 -3.09 -9.75
N ALA A 184 -0.58 -2.88 -8.44
CA ALA A 184 0.59 -2.49 -7.65
C ALA A 184 0.75 -3.44 -6.46
N SER A 185 1.94 -4.02 -6.33
CA SER A 185 2.31 -4.85 -5.19
C SER A 185 3.63 -4.37 -4.60
N LEU A 186 3.65 -4.21 -3.28
CA LEU A 186 4.82 -3.78 -2.54
C LEU A 186 4.98 -4.65 -1.30
N THR A 187 6.14 -5.28 -1.17
CA THR A 187 6.55 -6.03 0.03
C THR A 187 7.82 -5.42 0.60
N THR A 188 7.78 -4.96 1.84
CA THR A 188 8.97 -4.48 2.57
C THR A 188 9.20 -5.32 3.82
N ALA A 189 10.43 -5.78 4.02
CA ALA A 189 10.84 -6.59 5.16
C ALA A 189 12.14 -6.03 5.74
N GLY A 190 12.15 -5.70 7.03
CA GLY A 190 13.29 -5.13 7.75
C GLY A 190 12.97 -3.74 8.31
N ASN A 191 13.97 -2.88 8.51
CA ASN A 191 13.76 -1.58 9.17
C ASN A 191 14.06 -0.39 8.25
N ASP A 192 13.38 0.74 8.48
CA ASP A 192 13.62 2.02 7.80
C ASP A 192 13.53 1.97 6.27
N ASN A 193 12.84 0.98 5.68
CA ASN A 193 12.70 0.91 4.23
C ASN A 193 11.63 1.89 3.75
N ARG A 194 11.92 2.61 2.68
CA ARG A 194 10.99 3.51 2.00
C ARG A 194 10.67 3.00 0.61
N ALA A 195 9.39 2.85 0.30
CA ALA A 195 8.93 2.51 -1.03
C ALA A 195 7.77 3.39 -1.50
N HIS A 196 7.89 3.86 -2.74
CA HIS A 196 6.90 4.69 -3.40
C HIS A 196 6.60 4.13 -4.80
N GLN A 197 5.33 3.77 -5.05
CA GLN A 197 4.85 3.34 -6.36
C GLN A 197 3.73 4.26 -6.85
N SER A 198 3.85 4.76 -8.08
CA SER A 198 2.85 5.62 -8.72
C SER A 198 2.53 5.13 -10.13
N GLN A 199 1.25 4.86 -10.41
CA GLN A 199 0.76 4.44 -11.72
C GLN A 199 -0.40 5.35 -12.15
N SER A 200 -0.27 6.07 -13.27
CA SER A 200 -1.27 7.07 -13.69
C SER A 200 -2.05 6.74 -14.96
N ALA A 201 -1.65 5.70 -15.70
CA ALA A 201 -2.24 5.28 -16.97
C ALA A 201 -2.94 3.92 -16.86
N ILE A 202 -3.42 3.34 -17.97
CA ILE A 202 -4.25 2.12 -17.97
C ILE A 202 -3.37 0.86 -17.99
N GLY A 203 -3.70 -0.14 -17.17
CA GLY A 203 -3.15 -1.50 -17.28
C GLY A 203 -1.71 -1.69 -16.79
N ASN A 204 -1.19 -0.79 -15.97
CA ASN A 204 0.19 -0.84 -15.48
C ASN A 204 0.37 -1.89 -14.39
N THR A 205 1.55 -2.51 -14.35
CA THR A 205 1.98 -3.44 -13.30
C THR A 205 3.26 -2.99 -12.64
N ALA A 206 3.21 -2.65 -11.35
CA ALA A 206 4.37 -2.31 -10.52
C ALA A 206 4.53 -3.36 -9.42
N ALA A 207 5.73 -3.91 -9.30
CA ALA A 207 6.09 -4.85 -8.25
C ALA A 207 7.40 -4.40 -7.58
N GLY A 208 7.37 -4.26 -6.26
CA GLY A 208 8.50 -3.83 -5.46
C GLY A 208 8.73 -4.80 -4.29
N THR A 209 9.97 -5.25 -4.12
CA THR A 209 10.39 -6.04 -2.96
C THR A 209 11.63 -5.42 -2.34
N GLN A 210 11.58 -5.09 -1.05
CA GLN A 210 12.73 -4.61 -0.27
C GLN A 210 12.96 -5.53 0.92
N ILE A 211 14.14 -6.12 1.03
CA ILE A 211 14.54 -6.99 2.13
C ILE A 211 15.84 -6.46 2.74
N GLY A 212 15.80 -6.05 4.00
CA GLY A 212 16.93 -5.51 4.73
C GLY A 212 16.63 -4.12 5.31
N ASN A 213 17.64 -3.26 5.44
CA ASN A 213 17.49 -2.00 6.17
C ASN A 213 17.74 -0.76 5.31
N ALA A 214 16.97 0.30 5.53
CA ALA A 214 17.18 1.60 4.89
C ALA A 214 17.19 1.57 3.35
N ASN A 215 16.53 0.60 2.72
CA ASN A 215 16.41 0.57 1.27
C ASN A 215 15.38 1.59 0.78
N ALA A 216 15.63 2.19 -0.38
CA ALA A 216 14.75 3.15 -1.03
C ALA A 216 14.33 2.67 -2.43
N LEU A 217 13.03 2.50 -2.64
CA LEU A 217 12.45 2.10 -3.92
C LEU A 217 11.48 3.17 -4.43
N THR A 218 11.67 3.65 -5.65
CA THR A 218 10.72 4.51 -6.35
C THR A 218 10.39 3.94 -7.72
N GLN A 219 9.11 3.67 -7.98
CA GLN A 219 8.60 3.22 -9.28
C GLN A 219 7.49 4.16 -9.77
N THR A 220 7.69 4.75 -10.94
CA THR A 220 6.71 5.65 -11.57
C THR A 220 6.40 5.17 -12.99
N GLN A 221 5.14 4.83 -13.24
CA GLN A 221 4.65 4.34 -14.53
C GLN A 221 3.52 5.24 -15.06
N ASN A 222 3.87 6.08 -16.03
CA ASN A 222 2.97 7.06 -16.63
C ASN A 222 2.46 6.62 -18.02
N GLY A 223 3.04 5.57 -18.61
CA GLY A 223 2.59 4.98 -19.88
C GLY A 223 1.53 3.90 -19.69
N GLU A 224 0.86 3.46 -20.77
CA GLU A 224 -0.10 2.34 -20.72
C GLU A 224 0.60 0.98 -20.78
N ALA A 225 0.08 -0.02 -20.05
CA ALA A 225 0.55 -1.41 -20.01
C ALA A 225 2.03 -1.59 -19.63
N ASP A 226 2.60 -0.66 -18.88
CA ASP A 226 4.00 -0.70 -18.45
C ASP A 226 4.22 -1.72 -17.32
N ARG A 227 5.39 -2.37 -17.31
CA ARG A 227 5.81 -3.28 -16.23
C ARG A 227 7.13 -2.84 -15.59
N ALA A 228 7.08 -2.48 -14.31
CA ALA A 228 8.22 -2.15 -13.47
C ALA A 228 8.35 -3.21 -12.37
N THR A 229 9.54 -3.80 -12.24
CA THR A 229 9.85 -4.72 -11.16
C THR A 229 11.18 -4.32 -10.54
N ALA A 230 11.23 -4.21 -9.22
CA ALA A 230 12.45 -3.91 -8.50
C ALA A 230 12.55 -4.78 -7.25
N THR A 231 13.72 -5.39 -7.07
CA THR A 231 14.07 -6.18 -5.90
C THR A 231 15.36 -5.61 -5.31
N GLN A 232 15.34 -5.32 -4.02
CA GLN A 232 16.50 -4.87 -3.26
C GLN A 232 16.71 -5.79 -2.07
N VAL A 233 17.87 -6.42 -1.97
CA VAL A 233 18.28 -7.26 -0.85
C VAL A 233 19.56 -6.67 -0.27
N GLY A 234 19.57 -6.44 1.05
CA GLY A 234 20.68 -5.81 1.76
C GLY A 234 20.30 -4.44 2.32
N SER A 235 21.28 -3.55 2.47
CA SER A 235 21.10 -2.28 3.19
C SER A 235 21.45 -1.06 2.35
N ARG A 236 20.67 0.02 2.51
CA ARG A 236 20.92 1.32 1.85
C ARG A 236 20.96 1.26 0.33
N ASN A 237 20.29 0.29 -0.27
CA ASN A 237 20.14 0.22 -1.72
C ASN A 237 19.09 1.24 -2.19
N VAL A 238 19.35 1.87 -3.34
CA VAL A 238 18.45 2.82 -3.99
C VAL A 238 18.11 2.30 -5.39
N ALA A 239 16.82 2.13 -5.65
CA ALA A 239 16.28 1.71 -6.94
C ALA A 239 15.24 2.72 -7.42
N THR A 240 15.49 3.33 -8.56
CA THR A 240 14.57 4.27 -9.21
C THR A 240 14.21 3.79 -10.60
N GLN A 241 12.93 3.52 -10.83
CA GLN A 241 12.40 3.15 -12.15
C GLN A 241 11.36 4.17 -12.60
N GLN A 242 11.59 4.75 -13.78
CA GLN A 242 10.70 5.73 -14.36
C GLN A 242 10.36 5.36 -15.80
N GLN A 243 9.11 4.98 -16.02
CA GLN A 243 8.55 4.66 -17.33
C GLN A 243 7.58 5.78 -17.69
N LEU A 244 8.08 6.75 -18.46
CA LEU A 244 7.35 8.00 -18.72
C LEU A 244 6.29 7.88 -19.81
N GLN A 245 6.43 6.89 -20.70
CA GLN A 245 5.60 6.73 -21.90
C GLN A 245 5.49 5.25 -22.27
N GLY A 246 4.29 4.77 -22.58
CA GLY A 246 3.91 3.39 -22.89
C GLY A 246 2.60 3.39 -23.70
N SER A 247 2.30 2.31 -24.42
CA SER A 247 1.21 2.25 -25.41
C SER A 247 0.50 0.91 -25.33
N ALA A 248 -0.82 0.87 -25.60
CA ALA A 248 -1.59 -0.36 -25.80
C ALA A 248 -0.98 -1.36 -26.81
N PHE A 249 -0.01 -0.94 -27.63
CA PHE A 249 0.67 -1.75 -28.64
C PHE A 249 2.12 -2.12 -28.30
N GLY A 250 2.65 -1.76 -27.13
CA GLY A 250 4.00 -2.14 -26.70
C GLY A 250 4.28 -1.84 -25.22
N THR A 251 4.71 -2.86 -24.46
CA THR A 251 4.96 -2.78 -23.02
C THR A 251 6.41 -2.42 -22.74
N ASN A 252 6.68 -1.38 -21.94
CA ASN A 252 8.03 -1.19 -21.43
C ASN A 252 8.26 -2.09 -20.23
N ARG A 253 9.39 -2.80 -20.21
CA ARG A 253 9.82 -3.59 -19.06
C ARG A 253 11.08 -2.98 -18.46
N ALA A 254 10.98 -2.54 -17.21
CA ALA A 254 12.09 -2.11 -16.40
C ALA A 254 12.27 -3.11 -15.25
N THR A 255 13.47 -3.64 -15.09
CA THR A 255 13.82 -4.54 -14.00
C THR A 255 15.13 -4.12 -13.34
N ILE A 256 15.10 -3.94 -12.02
CA ILE A 256 16.27 -3.69 -11.18
C ILE A 256 16.35 -4.83 -10.17
N GLU A 257 17.51 -5.45 -10.07
CA GLU A 257 17.88 -6.41 -9.03
C GLU A 257 19.17 -5.93 -8.37
N GLN A 258 19.15 -5.82 -7.04
CA GLN A 258 20.29 -5.41 -6.23
C GLN A 258 20.43 -6.39 -5.08
N ASP A 259 21.56 -7.09 -4.99
CA ASP A 259 21.96 -7.89 -3.83
C ASP A 259 23.28 -7.36 -3.26
N GLY A 260 23.22 -6.77 -2.07
CA GLY A 260 24.36 -6.16 -1.40
C GLY A 260 24.01 -4.85 -0.72
N ASP A 261 25.02 -4.06 -0.35
CA ASP A 261 24.84 -2.80 0.35
C ASP A 261 25.25 -1.59 -0.49
N ASP A 262 24.58 -0.45 -0.29
CA ASP A 262 24.92 0.84 -0.91
C ASP A 262 24.86 0.88 -2.45
N ASN A 263 24.03 0.03 -3.07
CA ASN A 263 23.87 0.03 -4.53
C ASN A 263 22.87 1.09 -4.99
N ASP A 264 23.19 1.82 -6.06
CA ASP A 264 22.32 2.80 -6.72
C ASP A 264 22.02 2.37 -8.16
N ALA A 265 20.75 2.13 -8.45
CA ALA A 265 20.26 1.74 -9.77
C ALA A 265 19.15 2.69 -10.24
N GLN A 266 19.36 3.29 -11.41
CA GLN A 266 18.38 4.17 -12.05
C GLN A 266 18.06 3.68 -13.46
N GLN A 267 16.77 3.47 -13.73
CA GLN A 267 16.25 3.15 -15.06
C GLN A 267 15.25 4.21 -15.52
N LEU A 268 15.51 4.80 -16.67
CA LEU A 268 14.61 5.73 -17.37
C LEU A 268 14.29 5.19 -18.77
N GLN A 269 13.01 4.94 -19.04
CA GLN A 269 12.53 4.54 -20.37
C GLN A 269 11.60 5.62 -20.94
N ASN A 270 11.98 6.20 -22.07
CA ASN A 270 11.33 7.34 -22.70
C ASN A 270 11.26 7.16 -24.23
N GLY A 271 10.32 6.35 -24.74
CA GLY A 271 10.24 5.96 -26.16
C GLY A 271 8.93 6.33 -26.87
N PRO A 272 8.93 6.60 -28.20
CA PRO A 272 7.72 6.90 -28.94
C PRO A 272 6.87 5.65 -29.22
N PHE A 273 5.64 5.72 -28.72
CA PHE A 273 4.32 5.26 -29.22
C PHE A 273 4.09 3.87 -29.85
N THR A 274 5.08 3.10 -30.32
CA THR A 274 4.78 1.92 -31.17
C THR A 274 5.41 0.59 -30.77
N VAL A 275 6.49 0.54 -29.97
CA VAL A 275 7.10 -0.73 -29.54
C VAL A 275 7.94 -0.57 -28.26
N GLY A 276 7.69 -1.39 -27.24
CA GLY A 276 8.26 -1.22 -25.90
C GLY A 276 9.77 -1.46 -25.77
N ASN A 277 10.39 -0.86 -24.75
CA ASN A 277 11.80 -1.03 -24.40
C ASN A 277 11.99 -2.03 -23.26
N THR A 278 13.14 -2.72 -23.21
CA THR A 278 13.54 -3.58 -22.09
C THR A 278 14.82 -3.04 -21.45
N ALA A 279 14.77 -2.73 -20.16
CA ALA A 279 15.89 -2.31 -19.35
C ALA A 279 16.06 -3.30 -18.19
N PHE A 280 17.28 -3.78 -17.97
CA PHE A 280 17.64 -4.72 -16.90
C PHE A 280 18.95 -4.29 -16.24
N ILE A 281 18.92 -3.98 -14.94
CA ILE A 281 20.09 -3.74 -14.10
C ILE A 281 20.15 -4.85 -13.06
N ASP A 282 21.32 -5.45 -12.94
CA ASP A 282 21.67 -6.47 -11.96
C ASP A 282 22.99 -6.08 -11.30
N GLN A 283 22.97 -5.98 -9.98
CA GLN A 283 24.06 -5.50 -9.13
C GLN A 283 24.26 -6.46 -7.97
N ASP A 284 25.31 -7.28 -8.06
CA ASP A 284 25.76 -8.24 -7.06
C ASP A 284 27.01 -7.70 -6.33
N GLY A 285 26.88 -7.35 -5.06
CA GLY A 285 27.95 -6.79 -4.24
C GLY A 285 27.66 -5.37 -3.80
N ASN A 286 28.69 -4.63 -3.35
CA ASN A 286 28.48 -3.36 -2.67
C ASN A 286 28.86 -2.13 -3.52
N SER A 287 28.22 -1.00 -3.21
CA SER A 287 28.57 0.33 -3.72
C SER A 287 28.55 0.47 -5.24
N HIS A 288 27.65 -0.25 -5.92
CA HIS A 288 27.49 -0.14 -7.37
C HIS A 288 26.68 1.08 -7.76
N THR A 289 26.92 1.60 -8.96
CA THR A 289 26.10 2.64 -9.57
C THR A 289 25.81 2.28 -11.02
N ALA A 290 24.54 2.04 -11.35
CA ALA A 290 24.10 1.74 -12.71
C ALA A 290 23.01 2.72 -13.13
N ARG A 291 23.21 3.37 -14.27
CA ARG A 291 22.20 4.20 -14.90
C ARG A 291 21.89 3.71 -16.30
N GLN A 292 20.63 3.40 -16.58
CA GLN A 292 20.16 3.04 -17.91
C GLN A 292 19.11 4.05 -18.39
N GLU A 293 19.34 4.61 -19.56
CA GLU A 293 18.42 5.51 -20.23
C GLU A 293 18.16 5.03 -21.65
N GLN A 294 16.90 4.77 -21.98
CA GLN A 294 16.49 4.30 -23.30
C GLN A 294 15.48 5.26 -23.91
N ILE A 295 15.82 5.83 -25.07
CA ILE A 295 14.99 6.73 -25.87
C ILE A 295 14.73 6.11 -27.24
N GLY A 296 13.47 5.94 -27.63
CA GLY A 296 13.09 5.23 -28.87
C GLY A 296 12.34 3.93 -28.61
N GLY A 297 12.14 3.07 -29.61
CA GLY A 297 11.40 1.81 -29.47
C GLY A 297 12.28 0.57 -29.64
N ARG A 298 11.88 -0.57 -29.05
CA ARG A 298 12.61 -1.85 -29.16
C ARG A 298 14.07 -1.82 -28.66
N ASN A 299 14.42 -0.87 -27.79
CA ASN A 299 15.75 -0.85 -27.19
C ASN A 299 15.85 -1.89 -26.08
N ALA A 300 16.96 -2.63 -26.04
CA ALA A 300 17.33 -3.56 -24.98
C ALA A 300 18.65 -3.11 -24.33
N ALA A 301 18.62 -2.85 -23.03
CA ALA A 301 19.79 -2.50 -22.22
C ALA A 301 19.89 -3.46 -21.06
N GLN A 302 21.03 -4.12 -20.94
CA GLN A 302 21.35 -5.00 -19.83
C GLN A 302 22.65 -4.53 -19.18
N THR A 303 22.67 -4.42 -17.85
CA THR A 303 23.86 -4.09 -17.07
C THR A 303 23.95 -5.09 -15.94
N TYR A 304 25.10 -5.75 -15.87
CA TYR A 304 25.45 -6.75 -14.87
C TYR A 304 26.74 -6.28 -14.20
N GLN A 305 26.70 -6.04 -12.90
CA GLN A 305 27.82 -5.61 -12.08
C GLN A 305 28.02 -6.59 -10.92
N GLY A 306 29.23 -7.13 -10.74
CA GLY A 306 29.50 -8.19 -9.76
C GLY A 306 30.74 -7.99 -8.87
N ALA A 307 31.53 -6.93 -9.07
CA ALA A 307 32.65 -6.58 -8.17
C ALA A 307 32.40 -5.21 -7.52
N GLU A 308 32.88 -4.99 -6.29
CA GLU A 308 32.57 -3.76 -5.54
C GLU A 308 32.89 -2.46 -6.30
N GLY A 309 32.05 -1.43 -6.10
CA GLY A 309 32.32 -0.07 -6.58
C GLY A 309 32.14 0.16 -8.09
N GLN A 310 31.48 -0.75 -8.80
CA GLN A 310 31.35 -0.66 -10.25
C GLN A 310 30.37 0.43 -10.69
N ARG A 311 30.75 1.17 -11.74
CA ARG A 311 29.91 2.20 -12.35
C ARG A 311 29.63 1.90 -13.82
N SER A 312 28.35 1.95 -14.18
CA SER A 312 27.86 1.78 -15.55
C SER A 312 26.89 2.90 -15.90
N THR A 313 26.98 3.39 -17.13
CA THR A 313 25.99 4.29 -17.70
C THR A 313 25.73 3.87 -19.13
N VAL A 314 24.49 3.49 -19.40
CA VAL A 314 24.01 3.08 -20.72
C VAL A 314 23.01 4.12 -21.19
N TYR A 315 23.29 4.70 -22.36
CA TYR A 315 22.38 5.59 -23.06
C TYR A 315 22.11 5.01 -24.44
N GLN A 316 20.85 4.75 -24.75
CA GLN A 316 20.41 4.28 -26.07
C GLN A 316 19.40 5.27 -26.65
N ALA A 317 19.65 5.72 -27.89
CA ALA A 317 18.74 6.57 -28.65
C ALA A 317 18.46 5.94 -30.01
N GLY A 318 17.18 5.89 -30.43
CA GLY A 318 16.75 5.30 -31.70
C GLY A 318 16.02 3.98 -31.52
N ASN A 319 15.89 3.19 -32.59
CA ASN A 319 15.12 1.94 -32.57
C ASN A 319 16.03 0.70 -32.64
N ASP A 320 15.58 -0.39 -32.02
CA ASP A 320 16.22 -1.72 -32.08
C ASP A 320 17.67 -1.75 -31.55
N ASN A 321 18.05 -0.84 -30.65
CA ASN A 321 19.39 -0.86 -30.07
C ASN A 321 19.51 -1.95 -29.00
N VAL A 322 20.61 -2.72 -29.03
CA VAL A 322 20.95 -3.70 -27.98
C VAL A 322 22.26 -3.28 -27.31
N SER A 323 22.28 -3.22 -25.98
CA SER A 323 23.49 -2.99 -25.19
C SER A 323 23.56 -3.98 -24.05
N LEU A 324 24.76 -4.50 -23.84
CA LEU A 324 25.10 -5.40 -22.76
C LEU A 324 26.38 -4.87 -22.11
N VAL A 325 26.26 -4.47 -20.85
CA VAL A 325 27.40 -4.16 -20.00
C VAL A 325 27.54 -5.31 -19.02
N LYS A 326 28.68 -5.99 -19.02
CA LYS A 326 29.06 -6.97 -17.99
C LYS A 326 30.36 -6.51 -17.35
N GLN A 327 30.35 -6.25 -16.05
CA GLN A 327 31.52 -5.92 -15.26
C GLN A 327 31.65 -6.97 -14.16
N ASN A 328 32.49 -7.98 -14.37
CA ASN A 328 32.80 -9.04 -13.39
C ASN A 328 31.57 -9.70 -12.73
N HIS A 329 30.50 -9.92 -13.50
CA HIS A 329 29.32 -10.62 -13.04
C HIS A 329 29.42 -12.11 -13.40
N PRO A 330 29.17 -13.05 -12.47
CA PRO A 330 29.18 -14.49 -12.75
C PRO A 330 28.14 -14.91 -13.80
#